data_AF-A0A0J7LBQ5-F1
#
_entry.id   AF-A0A0J7LBQ5-F1
#
_cell.length_a   1.000
_cell.length_b   1.000
_cell.length_c   1.000
_cell.angle_alpha   90.00
_cell.angle_beta   90.00
_cell.angle_gamma   90.00
#
_symmetry.space_group_name_H-M   'P 1'
#
loop_
_entity.id
_entity.type
_entity.pdbx_description
1 polymer ?
#
loop_
_entity_poly.entity_id
_entity_poly.type
_entity_poly.pdbx_seq_one_letter_code
_entity_poly.pdbx_strand_id
1 'polypeptide(L)'
;MRITKNKKNMPLQLLNPATQETLNYFLTNTFLHNNNPIPNSINSTDGVIYLEYSGSYYVLEDFMGGNPINARRFGTSTDKGYSSAAINKAIKLTKEYNYKSLYVPSGDYKISETITIDVTDDTTIIIDGQLSTIPSFTNTEGIVIGRSQAQTGALNSLSGLNIKGLNCSAEKRDYSNPVGIKIINIIFSTIEIKRVTGFGIGTLFYSDNDAGGISYNSFYLNYLHNNTTNLKFEKANTSGYINENTFYGGSFNHTRDFPDGITYNIEMKHNPLNDHPYNNNRFLYPSFEDNNVSAIAAIMTGDSNTIVSPRMENSQNHQYKIILDEHSIRCQVLSKGFVLNESSIDNQGKENSYETNTGNFLRTNSANPVLTLQNGASSSLKLYSGLDASTPTPNEVFFVTGEGKGYYSHSIYAEQGIRWVTSDGSRNDRGLFSGIGDPTVSANPGSLYVNNNGGNTMLWVKASGGGSAGWKPVGTQAAPLTVPVPPSPVNAQDVWARLEDLENKLKAAGLLSS
;
A
#
# COMPACT_ATOMS: atom_id res chain seq x y z
N MET A 1 -55.28 -4.04 -27.56
CA MET A 1 -54.03 -3.85 -28.33
C MET A 1 -54.42 -3.75 -29.81
N ARG A 2 -54.09 -2.66 -30.50
CA ARG A 2 -54.46 -2.43 -31.91
C ARG A 2 -53.21 -2.69 -32.77
N ILE A 3 -53.21 -3.79 -33.52
CA ILE A 3 -52.06 -4.23 -34.30
C ILE A 3 -52.32 -3.92 -35.77
N THR A 4 -51.46 -3.11 -36.38
CA THR A 4 -51.49 -2.77 -37.81
C THR A 4 -50.69 -3.82 -38.60
N LYS A 5 -51.33 -4.51 -39.56
CA LYS A 5 -50.69 -5.48 -40.46
C LYS A 5 -49.55 -4.81 -41.24
N ASN A 6 -48.32 -5.34 -41.15
CA ASN A 6 -47.15 -4.77 -41.81
C ASN A 6 -46.41 -5.73 -42.76
N LYS A 7 -45.76 -5.12 -43.76
CA LYS A 7 -44.98 -5.74 -44.86
C LYS A 7 -43.78 -6.53 -44.33
N LYS A 8 -43.38 -7.56 -45.10
CA LYS A 8 -42.50 -8.69 -44.79
C LYS A 8 -41.11 -8.44 -44.16
N ASN A 9 -40.68 -7.20 -43.88
CA ASN A 9 -39.35 -6.85 -43.33
C ASN A 9 -39.35 -5.65 -42.33
N MET A 10 -40.51 -5.12 -41.91
CA MET A 10 -40.55 -4.02 -40.94
C MET A 10 -40.69 -4.56 -39.51
N PRO A 11 -39.98 -4.00 -38.51
CA PRO A 11 -40.18 -4.38 -37.13
C PRO A 11 -41.62 -4.10 -36.69
N LEU A 12 -42.17 -5.01 -35.89
CA LEU A 12 -43.39 -4.80 -35.15
C LEU A 12 -43.08 -3.82 -34.02
N GLN A 13 -43.61 -2.61 -34.10
CA GLN A 13 -43.43 -1.59 -33.08
C GLN A 13 -44.49 -1.71 -31.99
N LEU A 14 -44.06 -1.84 -30.75
CA LEU A 14 -44.95 -1.91 -29.60
C LEU A 14 -44.53 -0.91 -28.54
N LEU A 15 -45.51 -0.23 -27.96
CA LEU A 15 -45.28 0.63 -26.82
C LEU A 15 -45.06 -0.24 -25.59
N ASN A 16 -43.91 -0.13 -24.95
CA ASN A 16 -43.68 -0.77 -23.65
C ASN A 16 -44.62 -0.12 -22.62
N PRO A 17 -45.52 -0.88 -21.99
CA PRO A 17 -46.49 -0.31 -21.05
C PRO A 17 -45.84 0.20 -19.76
N ALA A 18 -44.65 -0.30 -19.41
CA ALA A 18 -43.88 0.16 -18.26
C ALA A 18 -43.15 1.47 -18.56
N THR A 19 -42.37 1.51 -19.65
CA THR A 19 -41.46 2.63 -19.93
C THR A 19 -42.06 3.71 -20.83
N GLN A 20 -43.18 3.42 -21.50
CA GLN A 20 -43.78 4.23 -22.58
C GLN A 20 -42.85 4.44 -23.79
N GLU A 21 -41.85 3.59 -23.96
CA GLU A 21 -40.96 3.63 -25.12
C GLU A 21 -41.49 2.76 -26.24
N THR A 22 -41.35 3.20 -27.48
CA THR A 22 -41.62 2.36 -28.65
C THR A 22 -40.45 1.39 -28.84
N LEU A 23 -40.77 0.10 -28.81
CA LEU A 23 -39.83 -1.00 -28.95
C LEU A 23 -39.99 -1.66 -30.30
N ASN A 24 -38.87 -1.98 -30.96
CA ASN A 24 -38.89 -2.73 -32.20
C ASN A 24 -38.77 -4.23 -31.93
N TYR A 25 -39.75 -5.00 -32.40
CA TYR A 25 -39.74 -6.45 -32.37
C TYR A 25 -39.56 -7.00 -33.79
N PHE A 26 -38.56 -7.85 -33.99
CA PHE A 26 -38.24 -8.40 -35.30
C PHE A 26 -38.67 -9.86 -35.39
N LEU A 27 -39.23 -10.22 -36.54
CA LEU A 27 -39.63 -11.59 -36.83
C LEU A 27 -38.41 -12.52 -36.79
N THR A 28 -38.53 -13.64 -36.09
CA THR A 28 -37.56 -14.72 -36.10
C THR A 28 -38.22 -16.07 -36.35
N ASN A 29 -37.53 -16.95 -37.07
CA ASN A 29 -37.97 -18.34 -37.28
C ASN A 29 -37.61 -19.24 -36.10
N THR A 30 -36.66 -18.78 -35.27
CA THR A 30 -36.13 -19.51 -34.10
C THR A 30 -35.57 -18.47 -33.12
N PHE A 31 -36.17 -18.33 -31.93
CA PHE A 31 -35.49 -17.64 -30.83
C PHE A 31 -34.74 -18.66 -29.99
N LEU A 32 -33.50 -18.93 -30.41
CA LEU A 32 -32.56 -19.76 -29.67
C LEU A 32 -31.51 -18.84 -29.04
N HIS A 33 -31.22 -19.03 -27.77
CA HIS A 33 -30.01 -18.49 -27.15
C HIS A 33 -29.03 -19.65 -26.91
N ASN A 34 -27.81 -19.55 -27.43
CA ASN A 34 -26.84 -20.66 -27.46
C ASN A 34 -27.42 -21.97 -28.01
N ASN A 35 -28.19 -21.88 -29.12
CA ASN A 35 -28.88 -23.01 -29.75
C ASN A 35 -29.99 -23.68 -28.93
N ASN A 36 -30.38 -23.11 -27.77
CA ASN A 36 -31.49 -23.61 -26.95
C ASN A 36 -32.72 -22.71 -27.03
N PRO A 37 -33.95 -23.26 -27.13
CA PRO A 37 -35.18 -22.47 -27.12
C PRO A 37 -35.36 -21.74 -25.80
N ILE A 38 -35.78 -20.47 -25.86
CA ILE A 38 -36.16 -19.70 -24.68
C ILE A 38 -37.61 -20.06 -24.30
N PRO A 39 -37.90 -20.54 -23.07
CA PRO A 39 -39.25 -20.95 -22.66
C PRO A 39 -40.24 -19.78 -22.60
N ASN A 40 -41.52 -20.10 -22.84
CA ASN A 40 -42.57 -19.09 -22.85
C ASN A 40 -42.88 -18.43 -21.49
N SER A 41 -42.51 -19.09 -20.39
CA SER A 41 -42.70 -18.63 -19.01
C SER A 41 -41.93 -17.36 -18.67
N ILE A 42 -40.93 -16.97 -19.46
CA ILE A 42 -40.14 -15.77 -19.23
C ILE A 42 -40.95 -14.50 -19.45
N ASN A 43 -41.85 -14.51 -20.43
CA ASN A 43 -42.69 -13.35 -20.76
C ASN A 43 -43.64 -12.93 -19.63
N SER A 44 -44.05 -13.85 -18.76
CA SER A 44 -44.94 -13.54 -17.64
C SER A 44 -44.21 -13.11 -16.36
N THR A 45 -42.92 -13.43 -16.24
CA THR A 45 -42.20 -13.38 -14.95
C THR A 45 -41.03 -12.40 -14.99
N ASP A 46 -40.32 -12.38 -16.12
CA ASP A 46 -39.03 -11.73 -16.31
C ASP A 46 -39.06 -10.75 -17.51
N GLY A 47 -40.22 -10.18 -17.86
CA GLY A 47 -40.35 -9.15 -18.90
C GLY A 47 -40.60 -9.70 -20.32
N VAL A 48 -41.11 -8.85 -21.22
CA VAL A 48 -41.55 -9.26 -22.58
C VAL A 48 -40.37 -9.22 -23.56
N ILE A 49 -39.66 -10.34 -23.65
CA ILE A 49 -38.45 -10.52 -24.47
C ILE A 49 -38.80 -10.96 -25.89
N TYR A 50 -39.86 -11.74 -26.03
CA TYR A 50 -40.34 -12.23 -27.32
C TYR A 50 -41.88 -12.23 -27.35
N LEU A 51 -42.50 -12.26 -28.52
CA LEU A 51 -43.94 -12.23 -28.70
C LEU A 51 -44.35 -13.26 -29.74
N GLU A 52 -45.36 -14.08 -29.44
CA GLU A 52 -46.02 -14.89 -30.45
C GLU A 52 -47.24 -14.14 -30.98
N TYR A 53 -47.27 -13.88 -32.28
CA TYR A 53 -48.41 -13.25 -32.93
C TYR A 53 -48.70 -13.93 -34.27
N SER A 54 -49.91 -14.49 -34.39
CA SER A 54 -50.37 -15.19 -35.60
C SER A 54 -49.45 -16.33 -36.05
N GLY A 55 -48.91 -17.11 -35.10
CA GLY A 55 -48.02 -18.25 -35.38
C GLY A 55 -46.59 -17.87 -35.77
N SER A 56 -46.22 -16.60 -35.57
CA SER A 56 -44.87 -16.07 -35.80
C SER A 56 -44.26 -15.56 -34.49
N TYR A 57 -42.96 -15.80 -34.29
CA TYR A 57 -42.23 -15.31 -33.12
C TYR A 57 -41.51 -14.00 -33.45
N TYR A 58 -41.61 -13.02 -32.57
CA TYR A 58 -40.90 -11.76 -32.68
C TYR A 58 -40.03 -11.55 -31.45
N VAL A 59 -38.83 -11.02 -31.63
CA VAL A 59 -37.86 -10.81 -30.55
C VAL A 59 -37.56 -9.33 -30.45
N LEU A 60 -37.47 -8.83 -29.21
CA LEU A 60 -37.09 -7.44 -28.98
C LEU A 60 -35.65 -7.20 -29.48
N GLU A 61 -35.44 -6.08 -30.16
CA GLU A 61 -34.15 -5.69 -30.75
C GLU A 61 -32.95 -5.75 -29.79
N ASP A 62 -33.18 -5.46 -28.50
CA ASP A 62 -32.20 -5.54 -27.42
C ASP A 62 -31.62 -6.96 -27.25
N PHE A 63 -32.32 -7.98 -27.72
CA PHE A 63 -31.94 -9.39 -27.61
C PHE A 63 -31.48 -10.01 -28.93
N MET A 64 -31.44 -9.21 -30.00
CA MET A 64 -30.89 -9.61 -31.29
C MET A 64 -29.38 -9.33 -31.31
N GLY A 65 -28.59 -10.27 -30.79
CA GLY A 65 -27.14 -10.39 -31.01
C GLY A 65 -26.29 -9.12 -30.79
N GLY A 66 -25.65 -9.02 -29.63
CA GLY A 66 -24.60 -8.04 -29.36
C GLY A 66 -25.02 -6.78 -28.58
N ASN A 67 -26.31 -6.58 -28.35
CA ASN A 67 -26.82 -5.52 -27.48
C ASN A 67 -26.83 -5.95 -26.00
N PRO A 68 -26.60 -5.02 -25.06
CA PRO A 68 -26.70 -5.31 -23.63
C PRO A 68 -28.16 -5.55 -23.21
N ILE A 69 -28.35 -6.42 -22.22
CA ILE A 69 -29.65 -6.57 -21.56
C ILE A 69 -29.99 -5.27 -20.84
N ASN A 70 -31.04 -4.58 -21.27
CA ASN A 70 -31.45 -3.31 -20.65
C ASN A 70 -32.38 -3.56 -19.45
N ALA A 71 -31.89 -3.29 -18.24
CA ALA A 71 -32.61 -3.54 -16.99
C ALA A 71 -33.95 -2.81 -16.87
N ARG A 72 -34.10 -1.67 -17.53
CA ARG A 72 -35.35 -0.88 -17.50
C ARG A 72 -36.51 -1.60 -18.20
N ARG A 73 -36.23 -2.57 -19.08
CA ARG A 73 -37.25 -3.36 -19.79
C ARG A 73 -38.09 -4.26 -18.87
N PHE A 74 -37.61 -4.51 -17.67
CA PHE A 74 -38.16 -5.48 -16.72
C PHE A 74 -39.07 -4.84 -15.67
N GLY A 75 -39.32 -3.53 -15.80
CA GLY A 75 -40.16 -2.73 -14.91
C GLY A 75 -41.66 -2.95 -15.03
N THR A 76 -42.38 -2.24 -14.17
CA THR A 76 -43.84 -2.10 -14.19
C THR A 76 -44.24 -0.69 -14.63
N SER A 77 -45.52 -0.46 -14.92
CA SER A 77 -46.03 0.90 -15.20
C SER A 77 -45.90 1.85 -14.01
N THR A 78 -45.86 1.32 -12.79
CA THR A 78 -45.76 2.11 -11.56
C THR A 78 -44.35 2.66 -11.35
N ASP A 79 -43.33 1.83 -11.55
CA ASP A 79 -41.91 2.20 -11.35
C ASP A 79 -41.21 2.67 -12.63
N LYS A 80 -41.84 2.48 -13.80
CA LYS A 80 -41.29 2.79 -15.13
C LYS A 80 -39.94 2.12 -15.42
N GLY A 81 -39.64 1.02 -14.73
CA GLY A 81 -38.37 0.29 -14.80
C GLY A 81 -37.24 0.83 -13.93
N TYR A 82 -37.52 1.78 -13.03
CA TYR A 82 -36.55 2.37 -12.12
C TYR A 82 -36.60 1.74 -10.71
N SER A 83 -36.52 0.42 -10.64
CA SER A 83 -36.60 -0.35 -9.38
C SER A 83 -35.53 -1.43 -9.29
N SER A 84 -35.16 -1.82 -8.07
CA SER A 84 -34.28 -2.98 -7.82
C SER A 84 -34.87 -4.28 -8.38
N ALA A 85 -36.19 -4.44 -8.37
CA ALA A 85 -36.87 -5.60 -8.94
C ALA A 85 -36.66 -5.74 -10.45
N ALA A 86 -36.68 -4.63 -11.20
CA ALA A 86 -36.37 -4.63 -12.62
C ALA A 86 -34.90 -5.06 -12.87
N ILE A 87 -33.96 -4.54 -12.07
CA ILE A 87 -32.54 -4.89 -12.17
C ILE A 87 -32.32 -6.38 -11.85
N ASN A 88 -32.90 -6.90 -10.78
CA ASN A 88 -32.78 -8.31 -10.39
C ASN A 88 -33.29 -9.27 -11.47
N LYS A 89 -34.43 -8.95 -12.12
CA LYS A 89 -34.94 -9.74 -13.25
C LYS A 89 -33.98 -9.73 -14.44
N ALA A 90 -33.40 -8.58 -14.75
CA ALA A 90 -32.41 -8.46 -15.82
C ALA A 90 -31.14 -9.26 -15.53
N ILE A 91 -30.66 -9.25 -14.28
CA ILE A 91 -29.53 -10.07 -13.83
C ILE A 91 -29.84 -11.57 -13.95
N LYS A 92 -31.01 -12.00 -13.46
CA LYS A 92 -31.46 -13.40 -13.55
C LYS A 92 -31.45 -13.88 -15.00
N LEU A 93 -32.01 -13.10 -15.91
CA LEU A 93 -31.99 -13.42 -17.32
C LEU A 93 -30.57 -13.46 -17.89
N THR A 94 -29.74 -12.48 -17.53
CA THR A 94 -28.33 -12.42 -17.95
C THR A 94 -27.59 -13.69 -17.55
N LYS A 95 -27.84 -14.20 -16.34
CA LYS A 95 -27.28 -15.47 -15.85
C LYS A 95 -27.86 -16.68 -16.57
N GLU A 96 -29.18 -16.82 -16.58
CA GLU A 96 -29.90 -18.00 -17.12
C GLU A 96 -29.53 -18.26 -18.58
N TYR A 97 -29.38 -17.18 -19.34
CA TYR A 97 -29.02 -17.26 -20.75
C TYR A 97 -27.54 -17.02 -21.02
N ASN A 98 -26.69 -16.72 -20.03
CA ASN A 98 -25.27 -16.46 -20.27
C ASN A 98 -25.03 -15.26 -21.21
N TYR A 99 -25.84 -14.20 -21.10
CA TYR A 99 -25.54 -12.93 -21.76
C TYR A 99 -24.31 -12.30 -21.12
N LYS A 100 -23.41 -11.76 -21.95
CA LYS A 100 -22.14 -11.16 -21.50
C LYS A 100 -22.21 -9.64 -21.31
N SER A 101 -23.39 -9.05 -21.43
CA SER A 101 -23.56 -7.61 -21.29
C SER A 101 -24.90 -7.25 -20.67
N LEU A 102 -24.87 -6.46 -19.59
CA LEU A 102 -26.03 -5.91 -18.87
C LEU A 102 -25.88 -4.38 -18.79
N TYR A 103 -26.97 -3.66 -19.01
CA TYR A 103 -27.02 -2.21 -18.96
C TYR A 103 -28.14 -1.72 -18.04
N VAL A 104 -27.78 -0.90 -17.06
CA VAL A 104 -28.72 -0.15 -16.22
C VAL A 104 -28.69 1.31 -16.70
N PRO A 105 -29.66 1.74 -17.53
CA PRO A 105 -29.65 3.07 -18.13
C PRO A 105 -29.78 4.20 -17.12
N SER A 106 -29.51 5.42 -17.55
CA SER A 106 -29.68 6.63 -16.75
C SER A 106 -31.10 6.75 -16.18
N GLY A 107 -31.18 7.14 -14.91
CA GLY A 107 -32.43 7.39 -14.17
C GLY A 107 -32.25 7.17 -12.68
N ASP A 108 -33.28 7.47 -11.89
CA ASP A 108 -33.25 7.38 -10.43
C ASP A 108 -33.92 6.08 -9.97
N TYR A 109 -33.11 5.06 -9.66
CA TYR A 109 -33.59 3.74 -9.25
C TYR A 109 -33.80 3.66 -7.75
N LYS A 110 -35.01 3.25 -7.37
CA LYS A 110 -35.37 2.99 -5.97
C LYS A 110 -35.04 1.54 -5.61
N ILE A 111 -34.12 1.36 -4.67
CA ILE A 111 -33.75 0.05 -4.13
C ILE A 111 -34.66 -0.23 -2.92
N SER A 112 -35.66 -1.10 -3.14
CA SER A 112 -36.55 -1.61 -2.09
C SER A 112 -36.19 -3.03 -1.64
N GLU A 113 -35.35 -3.72 -2.40
CA GLU A 113 -34.80 -5.04 -2.12
C GLU A 113 -33.34 -5.09 -2.57
N THR A 114 -32.55 -5.98 -1.98
CA THR A 114 -31.14 -6.16 -2.34
C THR A 114 -31.00 -6.48 -3.83
N ILE A 115 -30.09 -5.79 -4.50
CA ILE A 115 -29.69 -6.13 -5.88
C ILE A 115 -28.58 -7.17 -5.80
N THR A 116 -28.78 -8.35 -6.37
CA THR A 116 -27.79 -9.44 -6.34
C THR A 116 -27.19 -9.66 -7.72
N ILE A 117 -25.99 -9.13 -7.94
CA ILE A 117 -25.20 -9.32 -9.16
C ILE A 117 -24.47 -10.66 -9.08
N ASP A 118 -25.21 -11.71 -9.42
CA ASP A 118 -24.71 -13.05 -9.69
C ASP A 118 -25.03 -13.37 -11.14
N VAL A 119 -24.05 -13.13 -12.01
CA VAL A 119 -24.10 -13.38 -13.46
C VAL A 119 -23.08 -14.47 -13.82
N THR A 120 -22.89 -14.75 -15.11
CA THR A 120 -21.82 -15.64 -15.56
C THR A 120 -20.48 -14.92 -15.61
N ASP A 121 -19.38 -15.68 -15.68
CA ASP A 121 -18.03 -15.13 -15.79
C ASP A 121 -17.88 -14.24 -17.04
N ASP A 122 -16.91 -13.32 -17.04
CA ASP A 122 -16.61 -12.43 -18.16
C ASP A 122 -17.77 -11.51 -18.59
N THR A 123 -18.72 -11.25 -17.69
CA THR A 123 -19.87 -10.36 -17.97
C THR A 123 -19.47 -8.89 -17.75
N THR A 124 -19.81 -8.05 -18.74
CA THR A 124 -19.69 -6.59 -18.63
C THR A 124 -21.01 -5.99 -18.15
N ILE A 125 -20.96 -5.12 -17.14
CA ILE A 125 -22.11 -4.42 -16.58
C ILE A 125 -21.84 -2.92 -16.60
N ILE A 126 -22.74 -2.15 -17.22
CA ILE A 126 -22.66 -0.69 -17.24
C ILE A 126 -23.85 -0.14 -16.46
N ILE A 127 -23.56 0.72 -15.48
CA ILE A 127 -24.57 1.35 -14.62
C ILE A 127 -24.48 2.87 -14.77
N ASP A 128 -25.40 3.45 -15.53
CA ASP A 128 -25.55 4.90 -15.67
C ASP A 128 -26.60 5.46 -14.69
N GLY A 129 -27.51 4.61 -14.22
CA GLY A 129 -28.54 4.96 -13.23
C GLY A 129 -27.95 5.36 -11.87
N GLN A 130 -28.65 6.25 -11.16
CA GLN A 130 -28.41 6.55 -9.75
C GLN A 130 -29.20 5.56 -8.90
N LEU A 131 -28.52 4.73 -8.12
CA LEU A 131 -29.16 3.71 -7.29
C LEU A 131 -29.25 4.20 -5.85
N SER A 132 -30.45 4.25 -5.28
CA SER A 132 -30.64 4.71 -3.90
C SER A 132 -31.62 3.84 -3.12
N THR A 133 -31.27 3.48 -1.89
CA THR A 133 -32.18 2.74 -1.00
C THR A 133 -33.28 3.65 -0.49
N ILE A 134 -34.51 3.13 -0.47
CA ILE A 134 -35.67 3.87 0.02
C ILE A 134 -35.60 4.04 1.55
N PRO A 135 -36.31 5.02 2.15
CA PRO A 135 -36.24 5.28 3.60
C PRO A 135 -36.72 4.12 4.48
N SER A 136 -37.52 3.21 3.92
CA SER A 136 -38.04 2.00 4.58
C SER A 136 -37.27 0.74 4.20
N PHE A 137 -36.06 0.86 3.65
CA PHE A 137 -35.22 -0.29 3.32
C PHE A 137 -34.77 -1.01 4.59
N THR A 138 -35.01 -2.32 4.66
CA THR A 138 -34.76 -3.12 5.87
C THR A 138 -33.71 -4.20 5.70
N ASN A 139 -33.20 -4.43 4.47
CA ASN A 139 -32.18 -5.44 4.25
C ASN A 139 -30.80 -4.94 4.73
N THR A 140 -29.92 -5.87 5.05
CA THR A 140 -28.56 -5.54 5.48
C THR A 140 -27.73 -5.00 4.33
N GLU A 141 -27.86 -5.52 3.12
CA GLU A 141 -27.08 -5.11 1.95
C GLU A 141 -27.92 -4.45 0.86
N GLY A 142 -27.51 -3.29 0.35
CA GLY A 142 -28.11 -2.65 -0.82
C GLY A 142 -27.81 -3.41 -2.12
N ILE A 143 -26.52 -3.65 -2.39
CA ILE A 143 -26.05 -4.38 -3.56
C ILE A 143 -25.06 -5.47 -3.12
N VAL A 144 -25.21 -6.68 -3.65
CA VAL A 144 -24.26 -7.79 -3.46
C VAL A 144 -23.71 -8.20 -4.82
N ILE A 145 -22.38 -8.29 -4.95
CA ILE A 145 -21.68 -8.68 -6.18
C ILE A 145 -20.87 -9.93 -5.93
N GLY A 146 -21.10 -10.95 -6.75
CA GLY A 146 -20.40 -12.23 -6.66
C GLY A 146 -21.26 -13.32 -6.02
N ARG A 147 -20.63 -14.42 -5.64
CA ARG A 147 -21.33 -15.65 -5.24
C ARG A 147 -20.98 -16.05 -3.82
N SER A 148 -21.99 -16.19 -2.98
CA SER A 148 -21.89 -16.90 -1.71
C SER A 148 -21.92 -18.41 -1.95
N GLN A 149 -21.29 -19.22 -1.09
CA GLN A 149 -21.34 -20.68 -1.24
C GLN A 149 -22.53 -21.33 -0.51
N ALA A 150 -23.14 -22.30 -1.20
CA ALA A 150 -23.96 -23.35 -0.59
C ALA A 150 -23.41 -24.77 -0.84
N GLN A 151 -22.31 -24.96 -1.58
CA GLN A 151 -21.81 -26.29 -1.94
C GLN A 151 -20.29 -26.42 -1.88
N THR A 152 -19.83 -27.40 -1.11
CA THR A 152 -18.44 -27.79 -0.87
C THR A 152 -17.74 -28.27 -2.15
N GLY A 153 -16.53 -27.76 -2.40
CA GLY A 153 -15.53 -28.43 -3.26
C GLY A 153 -15.25 -27.85 -4.66
N ALA A 154 -15.91 -26.77 -5.09
CA ALA A 154 -15.57 -26.06 -6.33
C ALA A 154 -15.12 -24.62 -6.05
N LEU A 155 -14.16 -24.11 -6.83
CA LEU A 155 -13.87 -22.66 -6.90
C LEU A 155 -15.16 -21.95 -7.32
N ASN A 156 -15.87 -21.33 -6.38
CA ASN A 156 -17.13 -20.65 -6.63
C ASN A 156 -16.95 -19.12 -6.73
N SER A 157 -15.75 -18.68 -7.09
CA SER A 157 -15.50 -17.27 -7.33
C SER A 157 -16.04 -16.88 -8.70
N LEU A 158 -16.76 -15.77 -8.76
CA LEU A 158 -17.17 -15.17 -10.04
C LEU A 158 -15.94 -14.51 -10.66
N SER A 159 -15.63 -14.87 -11.91
CA SER A 159 -14.39 -14.44 -12.57
C SER A 159 -14.62 -13.44 -13.70
N GLY A 160 -13.67 -12.53 -13.91
CA GLY A 160 -13.61 -11.71 -15.13
C GLY A 160 -14.69 -10.63 -15.26
N LEU A 161 -15.36 -10.25 -14.18
CA LEU A 161 -16.38 -9.20 -14.26
C LEU A 161 -15.78 -7.85 -14.67
N ASN A 162 -16.52 -7.10 -15.49
CA ASN A 162 -16.19 -5.71 -15.80
C ASN A 162 -17.39 -4.82 -15.47
N ILE A 163 -17.35 -4.16 -14.31
CA ILE A 163 -18.44 -3.29 -13.85
C ILE A 163 -18.02 -1.82 -13.92
N LYS A 164 -18.82 -1.00 -14.58
CA LYS A 164 -18.63 0.45 -14.70
C LYS A 164 -19.78 1.23 -14.05
N GLY A 165 -19.45 2.33 -13.39
CA GLY A 165 -20.43 3.26 -12.81
C GLY A 165 -21.17 2.75 -11.56
N LEU A 166 -20.68 1.71 -10.89
CA LEU A 166 -21.35 1.15 -9.71
C LEU A 166 -21.53 2.22 -8.63
N ASN A 167 -22.76 2.40 -8.16
CA ASN A 167 -23.08 3.37 -7.14
C ASN A 167 -24.24 2.90 -6.25
N CYS A 168 -24.27 3.36 -5.01
CA CYS A 168 -25.36 3.10 -4.07
C CYS A 168 -25.40 4.21 -3.02
N SER A 169 -26.56 4.82 -2.76
CA SER A 169 -26.72 5.85 -1.73
C SER A 169 -27.91 5.55 -0.83
N ALA A 170 -27.81 5.86 0.46
CA ALA A 170 -28.96 5.78 1.35
C ALA A 170 -29.78 7.07 1.33
N GLU A 171 -31.08 7.01 1.04
CA GLU A 171 -31.95 8.20 1.14
C GLU A 171 -32.14 8.63 2.60
N LYS A 172 -32.31 7.64 3.48
CA LYS A 172 -32.29 7.85 4.93
C LYS A 172 -30.97 7.33 5.47
N ARG A 173 -30.18 8.23 6.05
CA ARG A 173 -28.93 7.90 6.74
C ARG A 173 -29.27 7.02 7.95
N ASP A 174 -28.95 5.74 7.83
CA ASP A 174 -29.04 4.77 8.92
C ASP A 174 -27.66 4.14 9.10
N TYR A 175 -27.02 4.46 10.23
CA TYR A 175 -25.66 4.06 10.53
C TYR A 175 -25.59 2.77 11.35
N SER A 176 -26.72 2.10 11.58
CA SER A 176 -26.84 0.90 12.44
C SER A 176 -26.38 -0.42 11.79
N ASN A 177 -25.49 -0.36 10.80
CA ASN A 177 -24.87 -1.45 10.01
C ASN A 177 -25.45 -1.82 8.62
N PRO A 178 -26.26 -1.02 7.90
CA PRO A 178 -26.51 -1.37 6.51
C PRO A 178 -25.21 -1.23 5.71
N VAL A 179 -24.98 -2.17 4.78
CA VAL A 179 -23.88 -2.20 3.83
C VAL A 179 -24.39 -1.67 2.49
N GLY A 180 -23.76 -0.64 1.94
CA GLY A 180 -24.13 -0.11 0.63
C GLY A 180 -23.85 -1.12 -0.49
N ILE A 181 -22.61 -1.58 -0.56
CA ILE A 181 -22.12 -2.54 -1.56
C ILE A 181 -21.31 -3.63 -0.87
N LYS A 182 -21.69 -4.89 -1.07
CA LYS A 182 -20.92 -6.05 -0.64
C LYS A 182 -20.34 -6.76 -1.85
N ILE A 183 -19.04 -6.93 -1.87
CA ILE A 183 -18.32 -7.68 -2.90
C ILE A 183 -17.85 -8.98 -2.27
N ILE A 184 -18.23 -10.11 -2.84
CA ILE A 184 -18.03 -11.44 -2.26
C ILE A 184 -17.49 -12.43 -3.28
N ASN A 185 -16.37 -13.06 -2.96
CA ASN A 185 -15.74 -14.12 -3.77
C ASN A 185 -15.66 -13.81 -5.28
N ILE A 186 -14.86 -12.80 -5.64
CA ILE A 186 -14.64 -12.44 -7.04
C ILE A 186 -13.15 -12.47 -7.38
N ILE A 187 -12.83 -12.90 -8.59
CA ILE A 187 -11.44 -12.98 -9.05
C ILE A 187 -11.27 -12.38 -10.44
N PHE A 188 -10.06 -11.94 -10.77
CA PHE A 188 -9.67 -11.45 -12.10
C PHE A 188 -10.61 -10.38 -12.69
N SER A 189 -11.27 -9.59 -11.84
CA SER A 189 -12.32 -8.65 -12.23
C SER A 189 -11.84 -7.20 -12.20
N THR A 190 -12.49 -6.35 -12.98
CA THR A 190 -12.34 -4.89 -12.97
C THR A 190 -13.64 -4.23 -12.56
N ILE A 191 -13.65 -3.51 -11.44
CA ILE A 191 -14.87 -2.90 -10.89
C ILE A 191 -14.62 -1.42 -10.56
N GLU A 192 -15.41 -0.54 -11.16
CA GLU A 192 -15.44 0.89 -10.83
C GLU A 192 -16.56 1.18 -9.84
N ILE A 193 -16.20 1.64 -8.64
CA ILE A 193 -17.11 2.14 -7.61
C ILE A 193 -17.15 3.67 -7.71
N LYS A 194 -18.16 4.18 -8.40
CA LYS A 194 -18.36 5.61 -8.66
C LYS A 194 -18.75 6.39 -7.40
N ARG A 195 -19.70 5.89 -6.62
CA ARG A 195 -20.17 6.58 -5.41
C ARG A 195 -20.82 5.63 -4.40
N VAL A 196 -20.43 5.72 -3.13
CA VAL A 196 -21.16 5.08 -2.03
C VAL A 196 -21.27 5.98 -0.81
N THR A 197 -22.49 6.24 -0.33
CA THR A 197 -22.72 7.17 0.79
C THR A 197 -23.92 6.83 1.68
N GLY A 198 -23.82 7.13 2.98
CA GLY A 198 -24.95 7.14 3.90
C GLY A 198 -25.20 5.82 4.63
N PHE A 199 -24.25 4.89 4.60
CA PHE A 199 -24.37 3.55 5.18
C PHE A 199 -23.54 3.38 6.46
N GLY A 200 -23.78 2.30 7.22
CA GLY A 200 -22.84 1.90 8.28
C GLY A 200 -21.51 1.45 7.66
N ILE A 201 -21.58 0.62 6.61
CA ILE A 201 -20.42 0.25 5.80
C ILE A 201 -20.71 0.66 4.36
N GLY A 202 -19.85 1.49 3.77
CA GLY A 202 -19.99 1.90 2.38
C GLY A 202 -19.79 0.69 1.46
N THR A 203 -18.56 0.22 1.36
CA THR A 203 -18.21 -0.99 0.62
C THR A 203 -17.57 -2.03 1.52
N LEU A 204 -18.07 -3.26 1.48
CA LEU A 204 -17.56 -4.42 2.20
C LEU A 204 -16.95 -5.42 1.21
N PHE A 205 -15.65 -5.67 1.33
CA PHE A 205 -14.99 -6.83 0.72
C PHE A 205 -15.08 -8.01 1.68
N TYR A 206 -15.81 -9.04 1.28
CA TYR A 206 -16.16 -10.17 2.13
C TYR A 206 -15.72 -11.49 1.51
N SER A 207 -14.94 -12.28 2.25
CA SER A 207 -14.64 -13.67 1.90
C SER A 207 -15.45 -14.59 2.82
N ASP A 208 -16.37 -15.39 2.27
CA ASP A 208 -17.30 -16.16 3.10
C ASP A 208 -16.97 -17.65 3.26
N ASN A 209 -15.92 -18.15 2.62
CA ASN A 209 -15.61 -19.57 2.61
C ASN A 209 -14.11 -19.89 2.48
N ASP A 210 -13.76 -21.16 2.69
CA ASP A 210 -12.38 -21.65 2.77
C ASP A 210 -11.65 -21.77 1.41
N ALA A 211 -12.38 -21.77 0.29
CA ALA A 211 -11.84 -22.04 -1.06
C ALA A 211 -12.08 -20.87 -2.04
N GLY A 212 -12.56 -19.74 -1.53
CA GLY A 212 -13.07 -18.62 -2.30
C GLY A 212 -12.74 -17.35 -1.57
N GLY A 213 -12.61 -16.30 -2.35
CA GLY A 213 -12.07 -15.06 -1.86
C GLY A 213 -11.96 -14.04 -2.96
N ILE A 214 -11.32 -12.93 -2.63
CA ILE A 214 -11.24 -11.75 -3.47
C ILE A 214 -9.79 -11.60 -3.88
N SER A 215 -9.48 -11.92 -5.14
CA SER A 215 -8.09 -11.94 -5.60
C SER A 215 -7.88 -11.49 -7.03
N TYR A 216 -6.72 -10.90 -7.31
CA TYR A 216 -6.31 -10.48 -8.65
C TYR A 216 -7.27 -9.48 -9.32
N ASN A 217 -8.00 -8.69 -8.52
CA ASN A 217 -8.94 -7.71 -9.04
C ASN A 217 -8.32 -6.31 -9.13
N SER A 218 -8.88 -5.49 -10.02
CA SER A 218 -8.63 -4.05 -10.09
C SER A 218 -9.90 -3.28 -9.70
N PHE A 219 -9.82 -2.49 -8.65
CA PHE A 219 -10.92 -1.64 -8.16
C PHE A 219 -10.60 -0.17 -8.41
N TYR A 220 -11.48 0.54 -9.12
CA TYR A 220 -11.38 1.99 -9.31
C TYR A 220 -12.33 2.67 -8.34
N LEU A 221 -11.77 3.32 -7.32
CA LEU A 221 -12.52 3.95 -6.25
C LEU A 221 -12.65 5.44 -6.54
N ASN A 222 -13.87 5.96 -6.54
CA ASN A 222 -14.13 7.39 -6.75
C ASN A 222 -14.61 8.04 -5.43
N TYR A 223 -15.92 8.11 -5.18
CA TYR A 223 -16.47 8.89 -4.07
C TYR A 223 -17.03 7.99 -2.95
N LEU A 224 -16.29 7.77 -1.86
CA LEU A 224 -16.72 6.95 -0.73
C LEU A 224 -16.79 7.83 0.53
N HIS A 225 -17.94 8.44 0.79
CA HIS A 225 -18.08 9.47 1.82
C HIS A 225 -19.24 9.17 2.77
N ASN A 226 -19.16 9.68 3.99
CA ASN A 226 -20.26 9.66 4.97
C ASN A 226 -20.85 8.25 5.19
N ASN A 227 -20.00 7.23 5.26
CA ASN A 227 -20.34 5.93 5.80
C ASN A 227 -19.54 5.73 7.09
N THR A 228 -20.04 5.05 8.14
CA THR A 228 -19.25 4.88 9.38
C THR A 228 -17.88 4.24 9.10
N THR A 229 -17.86 3.25 8.20
CA THR A 229 -16.65 2.73 7.55
C THR A 229 -16.82 2.85 6.04
N ASN A 230 -15.98 3.62 5.35
CA ASN A 230 -16.10 3.80 3.89
C ASN A 230 -15.72 2.52 3.12
N LEU A 231 -14.60 1.88 3.50
CA LEU A 231 -14.14 0.62 2.92
C LEU A 231 -13.79 -0.36 4.03
N LYS A 232 -14.40 -1.55 4.03
CA LYS A 232 -14.16 -2.59 5.05
C LYS A 232 -13.75 -3.91 4.41
N PHE A 233 -12.86 -4.62 5.09
CA PHE A 233 -12.42 -5.97 4.74
C PHE A 233 -12.78 -6.94 5.85
N GLU A 234 -13.50 -8.00 5.52
CA GLU A 234 -13.91 -9.03 6.46
C GLU A 234 -13.83 -10.43 5.85
N LYS A 235 -13.66 -11.42 6.72
CA LYS A 235 -13.72 -12.84 6.36
C LYS A 235 -14.61 -13.57 7.35
N ALA A 236 -15.44 -14.47 6.85
CA ALA A 236 -16.32 -15.29 7.67
C ALA A 236 -15.55 -16.35 8.48
N ASN A 237 -14.46 -16.88 7.91
CA ASN A 237 -13.76 -18.04 8.44
C ASN A 237 -12.23 -17.93 8.25
N THR A 238 -11.54 -18.97 8.72
CA THR A 238 -10.08 -18.98 8.84
C THR A 238 -9.38 -19.01 7.49
N SER A 239 -9.98 -19.69 6.49
CA SER A 239 -9.30 -20.02 5.22
C SER A 239 -9.66 -19.14 4.02
N GLY A 240 -10.65 -18.25 4.13
CA GLY A 240 -10.92 -17.26 3.08
C GLY A 240 -9.74 -16.32 2.81
N TYR A 241 -9.66 -15.77 1.60
CA TYR A 241 -8.59 -14.87 1.19
C TYR A 241 -9.10 -13.54 0.61
N ILE A 242 -8.43 -12.46 0.97
CA ILE A 242 -8.53 -11.18 0.24
C ILE A 242 -7.11 -10.73 -0.01
N ASN A 243 -6.62 -10.96 -1.23
CA ASN A 243 -5.21 -10.77 -1.55
C ASN A 243 -4.96 -10.34 -3.00
N GLU A 244 -3.78 -9.77 -3.24
CA GLU A 244 -3.30 -9.46 -4.61
C GLU A 244 -4.25 -8.55 -5.42
N ASN A 245 -5.08 -7.76 -4.74
CA ASN A 245 -5.96 -6.78 -5.36
C ASN A 245 -5.27 -5.41 -5.47
N THR A 246 -5.60 -4.66 -6.51
CA THR A 246 -5.16 -3.27 -6.67
C THR A 246 -6.35 -2.32 -6.63
N PHE A 247 -6.27 -1.32 -5.75
CA PHE A 247 -7.27 -0.27 -5.55
C PHE A 247 -6.68 1.05 -6.05
N TYR A 248 -7.35 1.70 -6.99
CA TYR A 248 -6.92 2.95 -7.60
C TYR A 248 -7.76 4.11 -7.09
N GLY A 249 -7.10 5.15 -6.57
CA GLY A 249 -7.73 6.38 -6.13
C GLY A 249 -8.57 6.23 -4.87
N GLY A 250 -9.73 6.89 -4.89
CA GLY A 250 -10.66 6.99 -3.77
C GLY A 250 -10.54 8.32 -3.05
N SER A 251 -11.59 9.12 -3.11
CA SER A 251 -11.84 10.23 -2.19
C SER A 251 -12.63 9.68 -1.02
N PHE A 252 -12.02 9.74 0.16
CA PHE A 252 -12.57 9.26 1.43
C PHE A 252 -12.74 10.44 2.38
N ASN A 253 -13.93 10.58 2.95
CA ASN A 253 -14.27 11.73 3.79
C ASN A 253 -15.47 11.43 4.69
N HIS A 254 -15.45 12.02 5.87
CA HIS A 254 -16.64 12.32 6.64
C HIS A 254 -16.82 13.83 6.70
N THR A 255 -18.02 14.28 6.39
CA THR A 255 -18.37 15.70 6.49
C THR A 255 -18.28 16.16 7.93
N ARG A 256 -18.09 17.46 8.15
CA ARG A 256 -18.00 18.05 9.49
C ARG A 256 -19.23 17.75 10.36
N ASP A 257 -20.41 17.65 9.74
CA ASP A 257 -21.67 17.37 10.41
C ASP A 257 -21.98 15.87 10.50
N PHE A 258 -21.01 14.99 10.17
CA PHE A 258 -21.17 13.55 10.35
C PHE A 258 -21.28 13.23 11.85
N PRO A 259 -22.16 12.32 12.29
CA PRO A 259 -22.34 12.01 13.70
C PRO A 259 -21.04 11.69 14.44
N ASP A 260 -20.97 12.11 15.70
CA ASP A 260 -19.84 11.82 16.57
C ASP A 260 -19.67 10.30 16.75
N GLY A 261 -18.44 9.84 16.60
CA GLY A 261 -18.08 8.42 16.69
C GLY A 261 -16.74 8.17 16.00
N ILE A 262 -16.12 7.04 16.29
CA ILE A 262 -14.93 6.61 15.56
C ILE A 262 -15.37 6.15 14.18
N THR A 263 -14.78 6.75 13.15
CA THR A 263 -15.03 6.40 11.75
C THR A 263 -13.75 5.95 11.06
N TYR A 264 -13.90 5.17 9.99
CA TYR A 264 -12.76 4.60 9.26
C TYR A 264 -12.91 4.86 7.76
N ASN A 265 -11.85 5.35 7.12
CA ASN A 265 -11.84 5.43 5.67
C ASN A 265 -11.52 4.06 5.04
N ILE A 266 -10.49 3.38 5.55
CA ILE A 266 -10.19 1.99 5.22
C ILE A 266 -10.02 1.19 6.51
N GLU A 267 -10.77 0.10 6.65
CA GLU A 267 -10.69 -0.79 7.80
C GLU A 267 -10.38 -2.22 7.34
N MET A 268 -9.12 -2.61 7.52
CA MET A 268 -8.65 -3.98 7.34
C MET A 268 -8.09 -4.47 8.67
N LYS A 269 -8.97 -4.95 9.56
CA LYS A 269 -8.61 -5.42 10.92
C LYS A 269 -8.35 -6.91 10.95
N HIS A 270 -7.39 -7.32 11.78
CA HIS A 270 -7.15 -8.73 12.03
C HIS A 270 -8.37 -9.38 12.66
N ASN A 271 -8.70 -10.59 12.20
CA ASN A 271 -9.58 -11.49 12.93
C ASN A 271 -8.71 -12.70 13.32
N PRO A 272 -8.52 -12.98 14.63
CA PRO A 272 -7.61 -14.01 15.14
C PRO A 272 -7.97 -15.43 14.71
N LEU A 273 -9.15 -15.63 14.15
CA LEU A 273 -9.53 -16.88 13.52
C LEU A 273 -8.85 -17.05 12.14
N ASN A 274 -8.26 -16.02 11.53
CA ASN A 274 -7.76 -16.08 10.16
C ASN A 274 -6.35 -16.68 10.03
N ASP A 275 -6.26 -17.93 9.57
CA ASP A 275 -4.97 -18.58 9.22
C ASP A 275 -4.32 -17.96 7.97
N HIS A 276 -5.14 -17.37 7.09
CA HIS A 276 -4.67 -16.67 5.90
C HIS A 276 -4.74 -15.15 6.10
N PRO A 277 -3.64 -14.43 6.34
CA PRO A 277 -3.66 -12.98 6.47
C PRO A 277 -4.08 -12.33 5.16
N TYR A 278 -4.76 -11.18 5.22
CA TYR A 278 -4.89 -10.31 4.05
C TYR A 278 -3.50 -10.00 3.54
N ASN A 279 -3.24 -10.15 2.25
CA ASN A 279 -1.88 -9.98 1.75
C ASN A 279 -1.79 -9.39 0.35
N ASN A 280 -0.67 -8.73 0.06
CA ASN A 280 -0.37 -8.18 -1.27
C ASN A 280 -1.46 -7.25 -1.85
N ASN A 281 -2.33 -6.67 -1.03
CA ASN A 281 -3.29 -5.67 -1.48
C ASN A 281 -2.60 -4.30 -1.62
N ARG A 282 -2.87 -3.59 -2.70
CA ARG A 282 -2.19 -2.33 -3.04
C ARG A 282 -3.20 -1.21 -3.22
N PHE A 283 -3.08 -0.14 -2.44
CA PHE A 283 -3.86 1.09 -2.58
C PHE A 283 -2.99 2.16 -3.22
N LEU A 284 -3.36 2.62 -4.42
CA LEU A 284 -2.61 3.58 -5.20
C LEU A 284 -3.33 4.93 -5.18
N TYR A 285 -2.67 5.95 -4.63
CA TYR A 285 -3.16 7.33 -4.55
C TYR A 285 -4.49 7.51 -3.80
N PRO A 286 -4.72 6.88 -2.63
CA PRO A 286 -5.93 7.16 -1.85
C PRO A 286 -5.90 8.59 -1.30
N SER A 287 -7.04 9.26 -1.39
CA SER A 287 -7.24 10.63 -0.90
C SER A 287 -8.05 10.60 0.40
N PHE A 288 -7.33 10.71 1.52
CA PHE A 288 -7.89 10.72 2.87
C PHE A 288 -8.13 12.18 3.30
N GLU A 289 -9.21 12.76 2.80
CA GLU A 289 -9.60 14.16 3.02
C GLU A 289 -10.75 14.21 4.02
N ASP A 290 -10.50 14.08 5.32
CA ASP A 290 -11.53 13.92 6.34
C ASP A 290 -11.79 15.22 7.13
N ASN A 291 -12.96 15.34 7.75
CA ASN A 291 -13.32 16.45 8.63
C ASN A 291 -13.90 15.98 9.97
N ASN A 292 -13.93 14.67 10.24
CA ASN A 292 -14.36 14.15 11.54
C ASN A 292 -13.18 14.05 12.52
N VAL A 293 -13.37 14.53 13.74
CA VAL A 293 -12.35 14.60 14.82
C VAL A 293 -11.81 13.23 15.26
N SER A 294 -12.59 12.18 15.07
CA SER A 294 -12.29 10.80 15.50
C SER A 294 -12.05 9.85 14.33
N ALA A 295 -11.92 10.39 13.11
CA ALA A 295 -11.64 9.57 11.94
C ALA A 295 -10.25 8.93 11.99
N ILE A 296 -10.15 7.73 11.44
CA ILE A 296 -8.89 7.02 11.18
C ILE A 296 -8.77 6.82 9.66
N ALA A 297 -7.60 7.16 9.10
CA ALA A 297 -7.39 7.13 7.66
C ALA A 297 -7.39 5.69 7.14
N ALA A 298 -6.59 4.84 7.77
CA ALA A 298 -6.56 3.43 7.44
C ALA A 298 -6.11 2.59 8.63
N ILE A 299 -6.67 1.39 8.75
CA ILE A 299 -6.06 0.29 9.51
C ILE A 299 -5.64 -0.77 8.49
N MET A 300 -4.37 -1.15 8.53
CA MET A 300 -3.80 -2.22 7.72
C MET A 300 -3.24 -3.30 8.61
N THR A 301 -3.66 -4.53 8.33
CA THR A 301 -3.19 -5.76 8.97
C THR A 301 -2.66 -6.73 7.92
N GLY A 302 -2.16 -7.89 8.34
CA GLY A 302 -1.76 -8.97 7.45
C GLY A 302 -0.39 -8.73 6.83
N ASP A 303 -0.13 -9.28 5.64
CA ASP A 303 1.22 -9.40 5.10
C ASP A 303 1.42 -8.63 3.78
N SER A 304 2.44 -7.77 3.71
CA SER A 304 2.87 -7.15 2.46
C SER A 304 1.79 -6.29 1.77
N ASN A 305 0.82 -5.77 2.52
CA ASN A 305 -0.15 -4.79 2.02
C ASN A 305 0.52 -3.41 1.90
N THR A 306 0.18 -2.66 0.86
CA THR A 306 0.88 -1.41 0.51
C THR A 306 -0.10 -0.26 0.25
N ILE A 307 0.18 0.91 0.82
CA ILE A 307 -0.41 2.19 0.41
C ILE A 307 0.67 3.00 -0.32
N VAL A 308 0.35 3.56 -1.48
CA VAL A 308 1.27 4.36 -2.29
C VAL A 308 0.74 5.78 -2.43
N SER A 309 1.55 6.77 -2.06
CA SER A 309 1.27 8.21 -2.18
C SER A 309 -0.10 8.65 -1.63
N PRO A 310 -0.42 8.39 -0.35
CA PRO A 310 -1.68 8.84 0.23
C PRO A 310 -1.72 10.37 0.37
N ARG A 311 -2.89 10.98 0.20
CA ARG A 311 -3.13 12.37 0.64
C ARG A 311 -3.75 12.33 2.03
N MET A 312 -3.06 12.89 3.03
CA MET A 312 -3.47 12.87 4.43
C MET A 312 -3.93 14.26 4.86
N GLU A 313 -5.23 14.50 4.95
CA GLU A 313 -5.77 15.77 5.40
C GLU A 313 -6.93 15.55 6.36
N ASN A 314 -6.78 16.02 7.59
CA ASN A 314 -7.88 16.18 8.50
C ASN A 314 -7.64 17.40 9.38
N SER A 315 -8.33 18.50 9.06
CA SER A 315 -8.16 19.77 9.77
C SER A 315 -8.63 19.73 11.22
N GLN A 316 -9.43 18.71 11.58
CA GLN A 316 -10.04 18.57 12.90
C GLN A 316 -9.33 17.53 13.78
N ASN A 317 -8.47 16.68 13.21
CA ASN A 317 -7.79 15.61 13.94
C ASN A 317 -6.27 15.62 13.73
N HIS A 318 -5.53 16.11 14.72
CA HIS A 318 -4.06 16.05 14.73
C HIS A 318 -3.49 14.62 14.91
N GLN A 319 -4.33 13.66 15.31
CA GLN A 319 -4.02 12.24 15.44
C GLN A 319 -4.55 11.41 14.27
N TYR A 320 -4.79 12.03 13.11
CA TYR A 320 -5.25 11.33 11.92
C TYR A 320 -4.15 10.44 11.35
N LYS A 321 -4.37 9.12 11.39
CA LYS A 321 -3.31 8.13 11.20
C LYS A 321 -3.66 7.01 10.24
N ILE A 322 -2.61 6.47 9.62
CA ILE A 322 -2.54 5.13 9.07
C ILE A 322 -1.95 4.23 10.15
N ILE A 323 -2.70 3.21 10.56
CA ILE A 323 -2.31 2.25 11.58
C ILE A 323 -1.85 0.97 10.89
N LEU A 324 -0.60 0.59 11.10
CA LEU A 324 -0.07 -0.73 10.79
C LEU A 324 -0.16 -1.54 12.09
N ASP A 325 -1.22 -2.34 12.23
CA ASP A 325 -1.59 -2.98 13.51
C ASP A 325 -0.57 -4.04 13.97
N GLU A 326 -0.74 -4.59 15.16
CA GLU A 326 0.18 -5.56 15.75
C GLU A 326 0.31 -6.88 14.96
N HIS A 327 -0.62 -7.15 14.04
CA HIS A 327 -0.65 -8.31 13.16
C HIS A 327 -0.15 -7.99 11.74
N SER A 328 0.22 -6.73 11.47
CA SER A 328 0.82 -6.34 10.21
C SER A 328 2.29 -6.80 10.12
N ILE A 329 2.64 -7.37 8.97
CA ILE A 329 3.95 -7.92 8.66
C ILE A 329 4.37 -7.41 7.29
N ARG A 330 5.54 -6.76 7.19
CA ARG A 330 6.08 -6.26 5.91
C ARG A 330 5.13 -5.32 5.14
N CYS A 331 4.15 -4.73 5.81
CA CYS A 331 3.28 -3.73 5.19
C CYS A 331 4.06 -2.44 4.93
N GLN A 332 3.64 -1.72 3.89
CA GLN A 332 4.39 -0.57 3.39
C GLN A 332 3.51 0.66 3.17
N VAL A 333 4.08 1.83 3.47
CA VAL A 333 3.59 3.12 2.95
C VAL A 333 4.70 3.72 2.09
N LEU A 334 4.49 3.77 0.78
CA LEU A 334 5.50 4.21 -0.18
C LEU A 334 5.17 5.59 -0.74
N SER A 335 6.19 6.38 -1.06
CA SER A 335 6.09 7.76 -1.51
C SER A 335 5.50 8.69 -0.44
N LYS A 336 6.10 9.88 -0.33
CA LYS A 336 5.83 10.87 0.72
C LYS A 336 4.41 11.42 0.72
N GLY A 337 3.61 11.13 -0.30
CA GLY A 337 2.20 11.54 -0.38
C GLY A 337 2.01 13.06 -0.22
N PHE A 338 0.83 13.48 0.21
CA PHE A 338 0.54 14.87 0.57
C PHE A 338 0.26 14.97 2.07
N VAL A 339 1.04 15.80 2.80
CA VAL A 339 0.90 16.04 4.24
C VAL A 339 1.04 14.76 5.11
N LEU A 340 1.60 13.68 4.54
CA LEU A 340 1.97 12.49 5.29
C LEU A 340 3.27 12.75 6.07
N ASN A 341 3.20 12.73 7.39
CA ASN A 341 4.34 12.88 8.29
C ASN A 341 4.53 11.59 9.11
N GLU A 342 5.67 11.43 9.77
CA GLU A 342 5.93 10.28 10.65
C GLU A 342 4.86 10.14 11.75
N SER A 343 4.38 11.26 12.31
CA SER A 343 3.31 11.26 13.32
C SER A 343 1.96 10.75 12.79
N SER A 344 1.79 10.68 11.46
CA SER A 344 0.62 10.13 10.78
C SER A 344 0.68 8.61 10.65
N ILE A 345 1.78 7.96 11.06
CA ILE A 345 1.94 6.51 11.05
C ILE A 345 1.94 5.99 12.49
N ASP A 346 1.09 5.01 12.78
CA ASP A 346 1.17 4.19 13.99
C ASP A 346 1.63 2.80 13.59
N ASN A 347 2.87 2.44 13.95
CA ASN A 347 3.46 1.16 13.56
C ASN A 347 3.58 0.22 14.76
N GLN A 348 2.65 -0.72 14.87
CA GLN A 348 2.57 -1.70 15.95
C GLN A 348 3.04 -3.10 15.50
N GLY A 349 3.17 -3.31 14.19
CA GLY A 349 3.54 -4.59 13.58
C GLY A 349 5.05 -4.83 13.41
N LYS A 350 5.38 -5.82 12.57
CA LYS A 350 6.74 -6.33 12.34
C LYS A 350 7.19 -6.06 10.92
N GLU A 351 8.45 -5.69 10.73
CA GLU A 351 9.07 -5.52 9.38
C GLU A 351 8.38 -4.49 8.48
N ASN A 352 7.45 -3.70 9.03
CA ASN A 352 6.79 -2.64 8.29
C ASN A 352 7.78 -1.51 7.98
N SER A 353 7.62 -0.90 6.81
CA SER A 353 8.46 0.19 6.34
C SER A 353 7.62 1.31 5.77
N TYR A 354 8.08 2.56 5.87
CA TYR A 354 7.33 3.70 5.35
C TYR A 354 8.22 4.87 4.93
N GLU A 355 7.76 5.63 3.95
CA GLU A 355 8.33 6.89 3.49
C GLU A 355 7.33 8.03 3.77
N THR A 356 7.80 9.11 4.37
CA THR A 356 6.99 10.29 4.74
C THR A 356 7.73 11.58 4.41
N ASN A 357 7.05 12.73 4.54
CA ASN A 357 7.68 14.04 4.37
C ASN A 357 8.75 14.34 5.41
N THR A 358 8.69 13.72 6.59
CA THR A 358 9.64 13.95 7.69
C THR A 358 10.76 12.91 7.75
N GLY A 359 10.70 11.83 6.98
CA GLY A 359 11.73 10.81 6.95
C GLY A 359 11.29 9.47 6.40
N ASN A 360 12.25 8.56 6.28
CA ASN A 360 12.06 7.19 5.83
C ASN A 360 12.41 6.23 6.97
N PHE A 361 11.58 5.21 7.15
CA PHE A 361 11.82 4.12 8.09
C PHE A 361 11.82 2.79 7.35
N LEU A 362 12.94 2.07 7.41
CA LEU A 362 13.11 0.75 6.82
C LEU A 362 13.41 -0.26 7.92
N ARG A 363 12.57 -1.27 8.08
CA ARG A 363 12.73 -2.32 9.10
C ARG A 363 12.73 -3.71 8.47
N THR A 364 13.65 -4.55 8.92
CA THR A 364 13.73 -5.97 8.57
C THR A 364 14.08 -6.78 9.81
N ASN A 365 13.63 -8.04 9.89
CA ASN A 365 14.03 -8.98 10.95
C ASN A 365 15.12 -9.96 10.48
N SER A 366 15.85 -9.64 9.40
CA SER A 366 17.01 -10.44 9.00
C SER A 366 18.07 -10.43 10.10
N ALA A 367 18.67 -11.59 10.38
CA ALA A 367 19.85 -11.69 11.25
C ALA A 367 21.05 -10.92 10.68
N ASN A 368 21.06 -10.68 9.37
CA ASN A 368 22.01 -9.84 8.65
C ASN A 368 21.23 -8.78 7.87
N PRO A 369 20.76 -7.70 8.52
CA PRO A 369 20.05 -6.64 7.81
C PRO A 369 21.07 -5.90 6.93
N VAL A 370 20.87 -5.92 5.62
CA VAL A 370 21.77 -5.26 4.66
C VAL A 370 20.95 -4.36 3.76
N LEU A 371 21.32 -3.07 3.71
CA LEU A 371 20.95 -2.17 2.63
C LEU A 371 22.07 -2.20 1.59
N THR A 372 21.82 -2.82 0.45
CA THR A 372 22.80 -2.88 -0.66
C THR A 372 22.52 -1.76 -1.65
N LEU A 373 23.50 -0.87 -1.83
CA LEU A 373 23.50 0.15 -2.87
C LEU A 373 24.58 -0.21 -3.90
N GLN A 374 24.25 -0.17 -5.18
CA GLN A 374 25.19 -0.48 -6.27
C GLN A 374 25.05 0.54 -7.39
N ASN A 375 26.19 1.06 -7.86
CA ASN A 375 26.27 1.86 -9.07
C ASN A 375 26.77 0.97 -10.23
N GLY A 376 25.88 0.63 -11.15
CA GLY A 376 26.18 -0.29 -12.26
C GLY A 376 27.06 0.30 -13.37
N ALA A 377 27.27 1.63 -13.37
CA ALA A 377 28.07 2.28 -14.42
C ALA A 377 29.57 2.24 -14.12
N SER A 378 29.99 2.44 -12.86
CA SER A 378 31.39 2.33 -12.44
C SER A 378 31.50 2.33 -10.92
N SER A 379 32.51 1.62 -10.39
CA SER A 379 32.87 1.66 -8.96
C SER A 379 33.32 3.06 -8.51
N SER A 380 33.85 3.88 -9.41
CA SER A 380 34.31 5.24 -9.07
C SER A 380 33.16 6.23 -8.80
N LEU A 381 31.92 5.89 -9.18
CA LEU A 381 30.76 6.76 -9.05
C LEU A 381 30.10 6.63 -7.68
N LYS A 382 29.29 7.63 -7.34
CA LYS A 382 28.61 7.76 -6.04
C LYS A 382 27.53 6.69 -5.86
N LEU A 383 27.45 6.16 -4.64
CA LEU A 383 26.37 5.29 -4.15
C LEU A 383 25.36 6.06 -3.29
N TYR A 384 25.87 6.98 -2.46
CA TYR A 384 25.09 7.70 -1.46
C TYR A 384 25.75 9.05 -1.17
N SER A 385 24.94 10.10 -1.02
CA SER A 385 25.40 11.47 -0.79
C SER A 385 24.52 12.17 0.24
N GLY A 386 25.14 13.01 1.07
CA GLY A 386 24.45 14.00 1.90
C GLY A 386 24.59 15.39 1.30
N LEU A 387 23.47 16.10 1.23
CA LEU A 387 23.39 17.46 0.71
C LEU A 387 22.97 18.42 1.83
N ASP A 388 23.56 19.61 1.84
CA ASP A 388 23.16 20.74 2.67
C ASP A 388 22.20 21.64 1.88
N ALA A 389 20.98 21.78 2.39
CA ALA A 389 19.91 22.58 1.80
C ALA A 389 19.95 24.06 2.20
N SER A 390 21.01 24.53 2.88
CA SER A 390 21.19 25.93 3.29
C SER A 390 21.25 26.91 2.10
N THR A 391 21.41 26.42 0.88
CA THR A 391 21.40 27.22 -0.35
C THR A 391 20.41 26.65 -1.39
N PRO A 392 19.89 27.47 -2.32
CA PRO A 392 18.95 27.01 -3.36
C PRO A 392 19.48 25.87 -4.24
N THR A 393 20.81 25.74 -4.35
CA THR A 393 21.50 24.63 -5.00
C THR A 393 22.21 23.80 -3.93
N PRO A 394 21.64 22.67 -3.47
CA PRO A 394 22.17 21.96 -2.32
C PRO A 394 23.64 21.59 -2.50
N ASN A 395 24.48 21.97 -1.53
CA ASN A 395 25.91 21.66 -1.56
C ASN A 395 26.13 20.24 -1.05
N GLU A 396 26.90 19.43 -1.76
CA GLU A 396 27.25 18.10 -1.28
C GLU A 396 28.26 18.19 -0.14
N VAL A 397 27.90 17.67 1.04
CA VAL A 397 28.75 17.75 2.24
C VAL A 397 29.48 16.44 2.52
N PHE A 398 28.94 15.31 2.07
CA PHE A 398 29.63 14.02 2.05
C PHE A 398 29.10 13.11 0.93
N PHE A 399 29.92 12.15 0.51
CA PHE A 399 29.44 11.04 -0.33
C PHE A 399 30.30 9.79 -0.20
N VAL A 400 29.75 8.65 -0.59
CA VAL A 400 30.43 7.35 -0.68
C VAL A 400 30.39 6.86 -2.12
N THR A 401 31.51 6.39 -2.64
CA THR A 401 31.62 5.80 -4.00
C THR A 401 31.43 4.29 -4.00
N GLY A 402 31.25 3.69 -5.18
CA GLY A 402 31.16 2.24 -5.38
C GLY A 402 32.41 1.47 -4.94
N GLU A 403 33.56 2.13 -4.86
CA GLU A 403 34.82 1.62 -4.29
C GLU A 403 34.82 1.62 -2.76
N GLY A 404 33.76 2.12 -2.12
CA GLY A 404 33.68 2.29 -0.67
C GLY A 404 34.46 3.50 -0.14
N LYS A 405 34.99 4.38 -1.01
CA LYS A 405 35.67 5.61 -0.57
C LYS A 405 34.64 6.64 -0.09
N GLY A 406 34.79 7.08 1.16
CA GLY A 406 34.03 8.19 1.73
C GLY A 406 34.78 9.52 1.58
N TYR A 407 34.08 10.55 1.14
CA TYR A 407 34.59 11.91 0.97
C TYR A 407 33.77 12.85 1.87
N TYR A 408 34.45 13.71 2.61
CA TYR A 408 33.85 14.64 3.57
C TYR A 408 34.41 16.04 3.34
N SER A 409 33.53 17.03 3.24
CA SER A 409 33.92 18.42 2.94
C SER A 409 34.62 19.15 4.09
N HIS A 410 34.34 18.77 5.34
CA HIS A 410 34.81 19.49 6.53
C HIS A 410 35.45 18.57 7.57
N SER A 411 34.64 17.96 8.43
CA SER A 411 35.10 17.20 9.60
C SER A 411 34.41 15.84 9.69
N ILE A 412 35.16 14.85 10.16
CA ILE A 412 34.62 13.56 10.61
C ILE A 412 34.65 13.56 12.14
N TYR A 413 33.52 13.30 12.77
CA TYR A 413 33.43 13.12 14.22
C TYR A 413 33.24 11.64 14.53
N ALA A 414 34.15 11.06 15.33
CA ALA A 414 34.13 9.65 15.72
C ALA A 414 34.42 9.52 17.22
N GLU A 415 33.47 8.95 17.97
CA GLU A 415 33.57 8.89 19.45
C GLU A 415 34.52 7.80 19.96
N GLN A 416 34.57 6.65 19.26
CA GLN A 416 35.36 5.49 19.65
C GLN A 416 36.60 5.27 18.78
N GLY A 417 36.88 6.22 17.87
CA GLY A 417 38.01 6.18 16.96
C GLY A 417 37.73 5.63 15.55
N ILE A 418 38.80 5.41 14.80
CA ILE A 418 38.82 4.94 13.39
C ILE A 418 39.71 3.70 13.32
N ARG A 419 39.21 2.61 12.73
CA ARG A 419 39.98 1.39 12.47
C ARG A 419 40.32 1.27 10.99
N TRP A 420 41.50 0.75 10.69
CA TRP A 420 41.90 0.39 9.32
C TRP A 420 41.78 -1.11 9.14
N VAL A 421 41.24 -1.55 8.00
CA VAL A 421 41.18 -2.98 7.65
C VAL A 421 42.53 -3.41 7.08
N THR A 422 43.07 -4.54 7.55
CA THR A 422 44.26 -5.17 6.96
C THR A 422 43.93 -5.91 5.67
N SER A 423 44.92 -6.15 4.81
CA SER A 423 44.74 -6.81 3.50
C SER A 423 44.14 -8.22 3.58
N ASP A 424 44.09 -8.83 4.77
CA ASP A 424 43.50 -10.14 5.04
C ASP A 424 42.02 -10.09 5.51
N GLY A 425 41.44 -8.89 5.65
CA GLY A 425 40.02 -8.72 6.01
C GLY A 425 39.68 -8.97 7.48
N SER A 426 40.69 -9.12 8.34
CA SER A 426 40.53 -9.17 9.80
C SER A 426 39.85 -7.89 10.34
N ARG A 427 39.17 -7.99 11.49
CA ARG A 427 38.61 -6.83 12.23
C ARG A 427 39.42 -6.47 13.49
N ASN A 428 40.54 -7.16 13.72
CA ASN A 428 41.39 -7.07 14.92
C ASN A 428 42.61 -6.17 14.68
N ASP A 429 42.40 -4.96 14.18
CA ASP A 429 43.45 -4.23 13.45
C ASP A 429 44.01 -2.99 14.16
N ARG A 430 44.80 -2.23 13.39
CA ARG A 430 45.36 -0.93 13.76
C ARG A 430 44.27 0.15 13.71
N GLY A 431 44.37 1.16 14.56
CA GLY A 431 43.43 2.28 14.53
C GLY A 431 43.95 3.53 15.24
N LEU A 432 43.20 4.62 15.09
CA LEU A 432 43.22 5.75 16.02
C LEU A 432 42.06 5.55 16.99
N PHE A 433 42.35 5.47 18.28
CA PHE A 433 41.37 5.26 19.33
C PHE A 433 41.32 6.45 20.28
N SER A 434 40.24 6.56 21.06
CA SER A 434 40.10 7.57 22.10
C SER A 434 39.45 6.98 23.34
N GLY A 435 39.76 7.53 24.51
CA GLY A 435 39.13 7.13 25.77
C GLY A 435 39.65 7.90 26.97
N ILE A 436 39.34 7.38 28.17
CA ILE A 436 39.65 7.98 29.46
C ILE A 436 40.77 7.16 30.12
N GLY A 437 41.92 7.78 30.37
CA GLY A 437 43.05 7.17 31.07
C GLY A 437 43.98 6.33 30.19
N ASP A 438 44.54 5.27 30.77
CA ASP A 438 45.45 4.36 30.06
C ASP A 438 44.66 3.47 29.09
N PRO A 439 45.21 3.19 27.89
CA PRO A 439 44.50 2.44 26.86
C PRO A 439 44.29 0.97 27.28
N THR A 440 43.02 0.57 27.38
CA THR A 440 42.59 -0.83 27.59
C THR A 440 42.11 -1.51 26.30
N VAL A 441 42.04 -0.77 25.19
CA VAL A 441 41.55 -1.26 23.90
C VAL A 441 42.51 -2.29 23.29
N SER A 442 41.93 -3.37 22.76
CA SER A 442 42.64 -4.38 21.99
C SER A 442 42.96 -3.86 20.58
N ALA A 443 44.25 -3.77 20.24
CA ALA A 443 44.70 -3.25 18.95
C ALA A 443 46.07 -3.84 18.56
N ASN A 444 46.42 -3.76 17.27
CA ASN A 444 47.73 -4.20 16.79
C ASN A 444 48.79 -3.08 16.84
N PRO A 445 50.10 -3.43 16.86
CA PRO A 445 51.19 -2.46 16.83
C PRO A 445 51.07 -1.47 15.68
N GLY A 446 51.36 -0.20 15.92
CA GLY A 446 51.13 0.91 14.97
C GLY A 446 49.82 1.66 15.18
N SER A 447 49.02 1.30 16.18
CA SER A 447 47.83 2.06 16.59
C SER A 447 48.17 3.27 17.46
N LEU A 448 47.31 4.29 17.40
CA LEU A 448 47.36 5.47 18.25
C LEU A 448 46.17 5.49 19.18
N TYR A 449 46.35 6.00 20.39
CA TYR A 449 45.27 6.24 21.33
C TYR A 449 45.40 7.63 21.96
N VAL A 450 44.31 8.38 21.95
CA VAL A 450 44.23 9.72 22.54
C VAL A 450 43.48 9.64 23.87
N ASN A 451 44.13 10.10 24.95
CA ASN A 451 43.51 10.19 26.27
C ASN A 451 42.78 11.53 26.42
N ASN A 452 41.46 11.46 26.54
CA ASN A 452 40.57 12.61 26.61
C ASN A 452 40.51 13.28 27.99
N ASN A 453 41.07 12.66 29.05
CA ASN A 453 41.08 13.25 30.40
C ASN A 453 42.04 14.44 30.55
N GLY A 454 42.91 14.70 29.57
CA GLY A 454 44.03 15.62 29.74
C GLY A 454 45.09 15.08 30.73
N GLY A 455 46.22 15.80 30.82
CA GLY A 455 47.38 15.43 31.66
C GLY A 455 48.69 15.29 30.89
N ASN A 456 49.75 14.81 31.55
CA ASN A 456 51.11 14.75 30.97
C ASN A 456 51.28 13.72 29.83
N THR A 457 50.31 12.81 29.68
CA THR A 457 50.31 11.78 28.64
C THR A 457 48.97 11.79 27.92
N MET A 458 48.92 12.48 26.78
CA MET A 458 47.71 12.58 25.95
C MET A 458 47.70 11.59 24.79
N LEU A 459 48.86 11.08 24.37
CA LEU A 459 48.98 10.19 23.21
C LEU A 459 49.71 8.90 23.62
N TRP A 460 49.21 7.78 23.12
CA TRP A 460 49.82 6.47 23.28
C TRP A 460 50.02 5.83 21.92
N VAL A 461 51.10 5.07 21.78
CA VAL A 461 51.40 4.26 20.60
C VAL A 461 51.39 2.80 20.99
N LYS A 462 50.73 1.96 20.21
CA LYS A 462 50.82 0.51 20.36
C LYS A 462 52.16 0.05 19.81
N ALA A 463 53.10 -0.32 20.67
CA ALA A 463 54.46 -0.66 20.26
C ALA A 463 54.64 -2.15 19.95
N SER A 464 53.86 -3.03 20.58
CA SER A 464 54.03 -4.49 20.48
C SER A 464 52.79 -5.26 20.93
N GLY A 465 52.67 -6.51 20.48
CA GLY A 465 51.62 -7.45 20.88
C GLY A 465 50.24 -7.16 20.27
N GLY A 466 49.48 -8.22 20.00
CA GLY A 466 48.02 -8.13 19.81
C GLY A 466 47.32 -8.17 21.17
N GLY A 467 46.15 -7.54 21.31
CA GLY A 467 45.42 -7.46 22.59
C GLY A 467 45.51 -6.09 23.26
N SER A 468 45.20 -6.02 24.56
CA SER A 468 45.21 -4.76 25.34
C SER A 468 46.59 -4.37 25.88
N ALA A 469 47.58 -5.26 25.93
CA ALA A 469 48.92 -4.99 26.46
C ALA A 469 49.90 -4.40 25.41
N GLY A 470 50.95 -3.67 25.80
CA GLY A 470 51.98 -3.17 24.88
C GLY A 470 51.74 -1.76 24.31
N TRP A 471 50.81 -1.02 24.91
CA TRP A 471 50.70 0.44 24.72
C TRP A 471 51.83 1.15 25.44
N LYS A 472 52.44 2.13 24.80
CA LYS A 472 53.47 2.98 25.38
C LYS A 472 53.04 4.44 25.32
N PRO A 473 53.19 5.19 26.42
CA PRO A 473 52.90 6.60 26.43
C PRO A 473 53.89 7.33 25.51
N VAL A 474 53.40 8.26 24.70
CA VAL A 474 54.24 9.21 23.98
C VAL A 474 54.47 10.37 24.93
N GLY A 475 55.69 10.47 25.47
CA GLY A 475 56.07 11.56 26.36
C GLY A 475 55.87 12.92 25.68
N THR A 476 55.33 13.88 26.42
CA THR A 476 55.10 15.25 25.95
C THR A 476 56.37 16.11 25.90
N GLN A 477 57.49 15.59 26.41
CA GLN A 477 58.82 16.19 26.33
C GLN A 477 59.86 15.11 26.03
N ALA A 478 60.86 15.43 25.19
CA ALA A 478 62.05 14.59 25.06
C ALA A 478 62.66 14.41 26.46
N ALA A 479 63.04 13.18 26.81
CA ALA A 479 63.69 12.92 28.10
C ALA A 479 64.89 13.88 28.23
N PRO A 480 65.04 14.61 29.36
CA PRO A 480 66.21 15.44 29.55
C PRO A 480 67.45 14.56 29.38
N LEU A 481 68.41 14.99 28.57
CA LEU A 481 69.70 14.34 28.44
C LEU A 481 70.33 14.30 29.84
N THR A 482 70.24 13.16 30.50
CA THR A 482 70.93 12.93 31.77
C THR A 482 72.40 12.77 31.48
N VAL A 483 73.12 13.89 31.47
CA VAL A 483 74.58 13.87 31.47
C VAL A 483 75.02 13.18 32.78
N PRO A 484 75.79 12.10 32.74
CA PRO A 484 76.23 11.41 33.95
C PRO A 484 76.99 12.39 34.86
N VAL A 485 76.59 12.43 36.13
CA VAL A 485 77.24 13.25 37.16
C VAL A 485 78.72 12.83 37.23
N PRO A 486 79.67 13.78 37.13
CA PRO A 486 81.08 13.43 37.19
C PRO A 486 81.46 12.86 38.56
N PRO A 487 82.30 11.80 38.62
CA PRO A 487 83.02 11.51 39.85
C PRO A 487 84.01 12.65 40.13
N SER A 488 84.03 13.14 41.38
CA SER A 488 84.95 14.18 41.84
C SER A 488 86.21 13.54 42.43
N PRO A 489 87.43 14.06 42.16
CA PRO A 489 87.74 15.25 41.35
C PRO A 489 87.94 14.93 39.86
N VAL A 490 87.39 15.79 38.98
CA VAL A 490 87.53 15.72 37.52
C VAL A 490 88.85 16.39 37.12
N ASN A 491 89.73 15.68 36.40
CA ASN A 491 90.95 16.29 35.86
C ASN A 491 90.71 16.86 34.43
N ALA A 492 91.62 17.67 33.91
CA ALA A 492 91.47 18.30 32.59
C ALA A 492 91.32 17.29 31.44
N GLN A 493 91.83 16.07 31.62
CA GLN A 493 91.77 14.98 30.64
C GLN A 493 90.36 14.39 30.54
N ASP A 494 89.65 14.29 31.66
CA ASP A 494 88.25 13.86 31.70
C ASP A 494 87.31 14.86 31.01
N VAL A 495 87.64 16.16 31.05
CA VAL A 495 86.89 17.20 30.35
C VAL A 495 87.09 17.09 28.84
N TRP A 496 88.32 16.85 28.39
CA TRP A 496 88.64 16.72 26.97
C TRP A 496 87.98 15.49 26.34
N ALA A 497 88.05 14.33 26.99
CA ALA A 497 87.39 13.11 26.51
C ALA A 497 85.87 13.26 26.37
N ARG A 498 85.24 14.10 27.21
CA ARG A 498 83.80 14.38 27.14
C ARG A 498 83.44 15.34 26.00
N LEU A 499 84.29 16.33 25.73
CA LEU A 499 84.12 17.21 24.57
C LEU A 499 84.24 16.42 23.27
N GLU A 500 85.18 15.48 23.21
CA GLU A 500 85.35 14.59 22.06
C GLU A 500 84.18 13.62 21.89
N ASP A 501 83.67 13.01 22.97
CA ASP A 501 82.45 12.19 22.93
C ASP A 501 81.21 12.99 22.49
N LEU A 502 81.07 14.23 22.97
CA LEU A 502 79.99 15.11 22.56
C LEU A 502 80.09 15.49 21.07
N GLU A 503 81.29 15.87 20.61
CA GLU A 503 81.54 16.18 19.20
C GLU A 503 81.20 14.98 18.30
N ASN A 504 81.64 13.78 18.68
CA ASN A 504 81.36 12.55 17.93
C ASN A 504 79.86 12.24 17.86
N LYS A 505 79.12 12.42 18.97
CA LYS A 505 77.66 12.24 18.99
C LYS A 505 76.94 13.27 18.14
N LEU A 506 77.41 14.52 18.13
CA LEU A 506 76.85 15.59 17.29
C LEU A 506 77.13 15.35 15.81
N LYS A 507 78.30 14.82 15.45
CA LYS A 507 78.62 14.38 14.07
C LYS A 507 77.75 13.20 13.64
N ALA A 508 77.58 12.19 14.50
CA ALA A 508 76.72 11.02 14.21
C ALA A 508 75.24 11.39 14.02
N ALA A 509 74.77 12.43 14.71
CA ALA A 509 73.42 12.98 14.54
C ALA A 509 73.26 13.91 13.32
N GLY A 510 74.35 14.17 12.57
CA GLY A 510 74.34 15.06 11.39
C GLY A 510 74.25 16.56 11.73
N LEU A 511 74.54 16.94 12.98
CA LEU A 511 74.43 18.32 13.48
C LEU A 511 75.77 19.08 13.40
N LEU A 512 76.88 18.37 13.26
CA LEU A 512 78.20 18.92 12.94
C LEU A 512 78.71 18.26 11.65
N SER A 513 79.27 19.06 10.74
CA SER A 513 80.02 18.53 9.61
C SER A 513 81.29 17.81 10.10
N SER A 514 81.69 16.76 9.38
CA SER A 514 82.84 15.90 9.69
C SER A 514 84.12 16.67 10.02
#